data_AF-A0A955AYU0-F1
#
_entry.id   AF-A0A955AYU0-F1
#
_cell.length_a   1.000
_cell.length_b   1.000
_cell.length_c   1.000
_cell.angle_alpha   90.00
_cell.angle_beta   90.00
_cell.angle_gamma   90.00
#
_symmetry.space_group_name_H-M   'P 1'
#
loop_
_entity.id
_entity.type
_entity.pdbx_description
1 polymer ?
#
loop_
_entity_poly.entity_id
_entity_poly.type
_entity_poly.pdbx_seq_one_letter_code
_entity_poly.pdbx_strand_id
1 'polypeptide(L)'
;TSANNVARADNGRPQAPNAEAASRLAVPKSFAEAPLLRAVTLNQQVDTQQQFVARVETLVSRTDEAVWQQIAARHANDAVLDAASVAMIRRQNPLAAQAMRLAVTKARVEDPVLRLVRGLQTSIALDTVRNEYMLHRQVHEWFAQQTAPADVFALNERVYAELFLTPSSDPWLGLLQPDTYTALQNNGLVLSSE
;
A
#
# COMPACT_ATOMS: atom_id res chain seq x y z
N THR A 1 18.30 44.60 -37.82
CA THR A 1 17.51 43.40 -38.16
C THR A 1 17.36 42.58 -36.89
N SER A 2 16.43 42.95 -36.03
CA SER A 2 15.06 42.42 -35.92
C SER A 2 15.04 40.95 -35.49
N ALA A 3 14.45 40.76 -34.31
CA ALA A 3 14.25 39.51 -33.61
C ALA A 3 13.38 38.51 -34.40
N ASN A 4 13.50 37.22 -34.08
CA ASN A 4 12.29 36.43 -33.90
C ASN A 4 12.49 35.27 -32.91
N ASN A 5 11.99 35.52 -31.71
CA ASN A 5 11.73 34.57 -30.65
C ASN A 5 10.31 34.04 -30.87
N VAL A 6 10.12 32.74 -31.05
CA VAL A 6 8.77 32.14 -31.06
C VAL A 6 8.65 31.27 -29.82
N ALA A 7 8.26 31.91 -28.73
CA ALA A 7 7.79 31.26 -27.52
C ALA A 7 6.48 30.53 -27.82
N ARG A 8 6.47 29.21 -27.60
CA ARG A 8 5.23 28.43 -27.48
C ARG A 8 4.67 28.69 -26.09
N ALA A 9 3.49 29.30 -26.03
CA ALA A 9 2.72 29.47 -24.81
C ALA A 9 2.23 28.10 -24.30
N ASP A 10 2.66 27.71 -23.11
CA ASP A 10 2.10 26.59 -22.36
C ASP A 10 1.00 27.14 -21.44
N ASN A 11 -0.23 26.69 -21.67
CA ASN A 11 -1.43 27.16 -21.01
C ASN A 11 -1.66 26.39 -19.69
N GLY A 12 -1.62 27.10 -18.56
CA GLY A 12 -2.64 26.96 -17.53
C GLY A 12 -2.58 25.76 -16.56
N ARG A 13 -1.43 25.16 -16.27
CA ARG A 13 -1.28 24.31 -15.07
C ARG A 13 -0.71 25.15 -13.93
N PRO A 14 -1.31 25.17 -12.71
CA PRO A 14 -0.68 25.80 -11.57
C PRO A 14 0.65 25.08 -11.33
N GLN A 15 1.75 25.73 -11.71
CA GLN A 15 3.09 25.23 -11.47
C GLN A 15 3.22 25.05 -9.96
N ALA A 16 3.52 23.83 -9.51
CA ALA A 16 3.73 23.55 -8.09
C ALA A 16 4.71 24.61 -7.54
N PRO A 17 4.42 25.22 -6.38
CA PRO A 17 5.23 26.30 -5.86
C PRO A 17 6.68 25.84 -5.82
N ASN A 18 7.58 26.66 -6.36
CA ASN A 18 9.01 26.39 -6.28
C ASN A 18 9.41 26.19 -4.80
N ALA A 19 10.44 25.39 -4.55
CA ALA A 19 10.82 25.00 -3.18
C ALA A 19 11.01 26.23 -2.27
N GLU A 20 11.51 27.34 -2.82
CA GLU A 20 11.67 28.60 -2.11
C GLU A 20 10.33 29.24 -1.69
N ALA A 21 9.32 29.28 -2.57
CA ALA A 21 7.98 29.76 -2.23
C ALA A 21 7.29 28.83 -1.21
N ALA A 22 7.47 27.52 -1.34
CA ALA A 22 6.98 26.55 -0.37
C ALA A 22 7.64 26.74 1.01
N SER A 23 8.95 26.98 1.06
CA SER A 23 9.67 27.28 2.31
C SER A 23 9.17 28.58 2.96
N ARG A 24 8.94 29.65 2.19
CA ARG A 24 8.43 30.92 2.72
C ARG A 24 7.01 30.80 3.29
N LEU A 25 6.18 29.92 2.74
CA LEU A 25 4.84 29.60 3.26
C LEU A 25 4.89 28.68 4.49
N ALA A 26 5.91 27.83 4.61
CA ALA A 26 6.07 26.92 5.73
C ALA A 26 6.49 27.62 7.04
N VAL A 27 7.28 28.71 6.96
CA VAL A 27 7.73 29.47 8.14
C VAL A 27 6.57 30.03 8.98
N PRO A 28 5.58 30.76 8.43
CA PRO A 28 4.46 31.23 9.24
C PRO A 28 3.54 30.09 9.70
N LYS A 29 3.47 28.97 8.95
CA LYS A 29 2.72 27.79 9.35
C LYS A 29 3.34 27.10 10.58
N SER A 30 4.67 27.09 10.69
CA SER A 30 5.36 26.54 11.86
C SER A 30 5.10 27.36 13.13
N PHE A 31 4.92 28.68 13.04
CA PHE A 31 4.52 29.51 14.19
C PHE A 31 3.11 29.19 14.71
N ALA A 32 2.16 28.93 13.80
CA ALA A 32 0.80 28.55 14.17
C ALA A 32 0.73 27.13 14.76
N GLU A 33 1.59 26.22 14.29
CA GLU A 33 1.64 24.83 14.74
C GLU A 33 2.52 24.63 15.98
N ALA A 34 3.43 25.56 16.29
CA ALA A 34 4.33 25.51 17.45
C ALA A 34 3.63 25.27 18.80
N PRO A 35 2.53 25.95 19.18
CA PRO A 35 1.87 25.67 20.46
C PRO A 35 1.24 24.27 20.52
N LEU A 36 0.79 23.73 19.38
CA LEU A 36 0.20 22.40 19.28
C LEU A 36 1.28 21.32 19.32
N LEU A 37 2.37 21.50 18.57
CA LEU A 37 3.58 20.67 18.66
C LEU A 37 4.14 20.69 20.08
N ARG A 38 4.19 21.86 20.72
CA ARG A 38 4.64 22.02 22.10
C ARG A 38 3.74 21.26 23.08
N ALA A 39 2.43 21.30 22.91
CA ALA A 39 1.48 20.54 23.73
C ALA A 39 1.63 19.02 23.55
N VAL A 40 1.87 18.56 22.32
CA VAL A 40 2.18 17.15 22.03
C VAL A 40 3.50 16.73 22.68
N THR A 41 4.56 17.54 22.55
CA THR A 41 5.88 17.26 23.14
C THR A 41 5.96 17.45 24.65
N LEU A 42 5.05 18.20 25.27
CA LEU A 42 5.01 18.37 26.74
C LEU A 42 4.20 17.27 27.43
N ASN A 43 3.17 16.73 26.75
CA ASN A 43 2.42 15.57 27.24
C ASN A 43 3.12 14.25 26.97
N GLN A 44 4.03 14.23 26.00
CA GLN A 44 5.08 13.22 25.92
C GLN A 44 6.15 13.62 26.92
N GLN A 45 6.21 12.97 28.09
CA GLN A 45 7.47 12.87 28.83
C GLN A 45 8.55 12.57 27.80
N VAL A 46 9.72 13.23 27.89
CA VAL A 46 10.82 13.11 26.93
C VAL A 46 11.23 11.64 26.78
N ASP A 47 10.50 10.94 25.93
CA ASP A 47 10.73 9.57 25.54
C ASP A 47 12.00 9.70 24.68
N THR A 48 13.12 9.19 25.17
CA THR A 48 14.28 9.05 24.31
C THR A 48 13.85 8.29 23.05
N GLN A 49 14.49 8.54 21.90
CA GLN A 49 14.10 7.90 20.64
C GLN A 49 13.99 6.36 20.77
N GLN A 50 14.79 5.76 21.64
CA GLN A 50 14.73 4.34 22.03
C GLN A 50 13.44 3.94 22.78
N GLN A 51 12.92 4.78 23.67
CA GLN A 51 11.67 4.54 24.40
C GLN A 51 10.44 4.65 23.51
N PHE A 52 10.46 5.56 22.52
CA PHE A 52 9.41 5.63 21.50
C PHE A 52 9.39 4.37 20.64
N VAL A 53 10.54 3.93 20.14
CA VAL A 53 10.67 2.70 19.33
C VAL A 53 10.17 1.48 20.10
N ALA A 54 10.58 1.34 21.37
CA ALA A 54 10.14 0.24 22.23
C ALA A 54 8.62 0.26 22.50
N ARG A 55 8.02 1.45 22.67
CA ARG A 55 6.56 1.62 22.81
C ARG A 55 5.81 1.21 21.54
N VAL A 56 6.36 1.52 20.39
CA VAL A 56 5.74 1.14 19.11
C VAL A 56 5.90 -0.34 18.84
N GLU A 57 7.05 -0.94 19.15
CA GLU A 57 7.24 -2.39 19.07
C GLU A 57 6.30 -3.14 20.02
N THR A 58 6.08 -2.59 21.22
CA THR A 58 5.03 -3.11 22.13
C THR A 58 3.61 -2.88 21.63
N LEU A 59 3.33 -1.79 20.90
CA LEU A 59 2.03 -1.60 20.26
C LEU A 59 1.80 -2.58 19.11
N VAL A 60 2.79 -2.74 18.23
CA VAL A 60 2.73 -3.67 17.08
C VAL A 60 2.59 -5.11 17.57
N SER A 61 3.39 -5.53 18.56
CA SER A 61 3.29 -6.88 19.16
C SER A 61 2.00 -7.11 19.95
N ARG A 62 1.34 -6.05 20.43
CA ARG A 62 0.01 -6.12 21.06
C ARG A 62 -1.15 -5.97 20.07
N THR A 63 -0.88 -5.59 18.83
CA THR A 63 -1.92 -5.46 17.80
C THR A 63 -2.14 -6.82 17.18
N ASP A 64 -3.11 -7.54 17.71
CA ASP A 64 -3.55 -8.85 17.21
C ASP A 64 -4.11 -8.73 15.78
N GLU A 65 -4.12 -9.83 15.03
CA GLU A 65 -4.69 -9.97 13.70
C GLU A 65 -6.13 -9.44 13.66
N ALA A 66 -6.91 -9.74 14.70
CA ALA A 66 -8.29 -9.26 14.83
C ALA A 66 -8.39 -7.71 14.88
N VAL A 67 -7.41 -7.03 15.48
CA VAL A 67 -7.37 -5.56 15.53
C VAL A 67 -7.01 -5.01 14.16
N TRP A 68 -6.03 -5.62 13.46
CA TRP A 68 -5.69 -5.23 12.09
C TRP A 68 -6.88 -5.37 11.14
N GLN A 69 -7.66 -6.44 11.26
CA GLN A 69 -8.89 -6.61 10.49
C GLN A 69 -9.93 -5.53 10.77
N GLN A 70 -10.05 -5.08 12.03
CA GLN A 70 -10.95 -3.97 12.38
C GLN A 70 -10.48 -2.64 11.80
N ILE A 71 -9.17 -2.37 11.80
CA ILE A 71 -8.62 -1.16 11.20
C ILE A 71 -8.82 -1.24 9.67
N ALA A 72 -8.50 -2.36 9.04
CA ALA A 72 -8.73 -2.59 7.61
C ALA A 72 -10.20 -2.40 7.21
N ALA A 73 -11.14 -2.86 8.03
CA ALA A 73 -12.57 -2.66 7.79
C ALA A 73 -12.97 -1.17 7.75
N ARG A 74 -12.26 -0.29 8.47
CA ARG A 74 -12.47 1.17 8.41
C ARG A 74 -11.94 1.78 7.11
N HIS A 75 -10.97 1.12 6.48
CA HIS A 75 -10.36 1.49 5.20
C HIS A 75 -10.93 0.71 4.00
N ALA A 76 -12.03 -0.04 4.19
CA ALA A 76 -12.60 -0.88 3.13
C ALA A 76 -12.97 -0.10 1.86
N ASN A 77 -13.33 1.19 1.99
CA ASN A 77 -13.65 2.06 0.86
C ASN A 77 -12.44 2.36 -0.03
N ASP A 78 -11.23 2.36 0.53
CA ASP A 78 -9.99 2.64 -0.19
C ASP A 78 -9.59 1.45 -1.08
N ALA A 79 -10.11 0.26 -0.78
CA ALA A 79 -9.88 -0.99 -1.53
C ALA A 79 -11.02 -1.34 -2.50
N VAL A 80 -11.94 -0.41 -2.79
CA VAL A 80 -13.05 -0.69 -3.70
C VAL A 80 -12.57 -0.76 -5.15
N LEU A 81 -12.69 -1.92 -5.79
CA LEU A 81 -12.36 -2.09 -7.20
C LEU A 81 -13.45 -1.50 -8.08
N ASP A 82 -13.06 -0.82 -9.15
CA ASP A 82 -13.99 -0.31 -10.15
C ASP A 82 -14.63 -1.43 -10.98
N ALA A 83 -15.71 -1.10 -11.68
CA ALA A 83 -16.47 -2.06 -12.48
C ALA A 83 -15.65 -2.69 -13.63
N ALA A 84 -14.71 -1.96 -14.22
CA ALA A 84 -13.86 -2.47 -15.30
C ALA A 84 -12.83 -3.47 -14.76
N SER A 85 -12.25 -3.20 -13.60
CA SER A 85 -11.36 -4.11 -12.87
C SER A 85 -12.08 -5.42 -12.53
N VAL A 86 -13.31 -5.34 -12.00
CA VAL A 86 -14.14 -6.54 -11.72
C VAL A 86 -14.50 -7.30 -13.01
N ALA A 87 -14.82 -6.59 -14.10
CA ALA A 87 -15.10 -7.22 -15.39
C ALA A 87 -13.87 -7.95 -15.94
N MET A 88 -12.67 -7.38 -15.76
CA MET A 88 -11.41 -8.00 -16.14
C MET A 88 -11.14 -9.28 -15.34
N ILE A 89 -11.34 -9.26 -14.02
CA ILE A 89 -11.21 -10.44 -13.15
C ILE A 89 -12.15 -11.55 -13.61
N ARG A 90 -13.42 -11.22 -13.93
CA ARG A 90 -14.39 -12.17 -14.48
C ARG A 90 -13.90 -12.80 -15.78
N ARG A 91 -13.35 -12.00 -16.70
CA ARG A 91 -12.84 -12.48 -18.00
C ARG A 91 -11.64 -13.41 -17.85
N GLN A 92 -10.76 -13.16 -16.88
CA GLN A 92 -9.56 -13.97 -16.65
C GLN A 92 -9.82 -15.30 -15.93
N ASN A 93 -11.02 -15.47 -15.34
CA ASN A 93 -11.41 -16.66 -14.58
C ASN A 93 -12.60 -17.42 -15.22
N PRO A 94 -12.51 -17.84 -16.50
CA PRO A 94 -13.60 -18.54 -17.18
C PRO A 94 -13.91 -19.91 -16.54
N LEU A 95 -12.94 -20.56 -15.91
CA LEU A 95 -13.14 -21.84 -15.19
C LEU A 95 -14.03 -21.68 -13.95
N ALA A 96 -13.88 -20.57 -13.20
CA ALA A 96 -14.78 -20.24 -12.09
C ALA A 96 -16.22 -20.01 -12.58
N ALA A 97 -16.37 -19.36 -13.75
CA ALA A 97 -17.67 -19.17 -14.40
C ALA A 97 -18.27 -20.48 -14.96
N GLN A 98 -17.44 -21.47 -15.32
CA GLN A 98 -17.88 -22.80 -15.75
C GLN A 98 -18.28 -23.69 -14.56
N ALA A 99 -17.53 -23.66 -13.45
CA ALA A 99 -17.88 -24.35 -12.22
C ALA A 99 -19.24 -23.88 -11.64
N MET A 100 -19.58 -22.60 -11.81
CA MET A 100 -20.89 -22.04 -11.47
C MET A 100 -22.05 -22.71 -12.25
N ARG A 101 -21.82 -23.11 -13.51
CA ARG A 101 -22.83 -23.79 -14.35
C ARG A 101 -23.03 -25.26 -13.97
N LEU A 102 -21.98 -25.94 -13.51
CA LEU A 102 -22.03 -27.34 -13.08
C LEU A 102 -22.69 -27.52 -11.71
N ALA A 103 -22.59 -26.52 -10.84
CA ALA A 103 -23.17 -26.55 -9.50
C ALA A 103 -24.39 -25.61 -9.38
N VAL A 104 -25.44 -25.81 -10.18
CA VAL A 104 -26.66 -24.98 -10.20
C VAL A 104 -27.29 -24.81 -8.79
N THR A 105 -27.17 -25.82 -7.92
CA THR A 105 -27.63 -25.76 -6.52
C THR A 105 -26.72 -24.90 -5.62
N LYS A 106 -25.44 -24.70 -5.96
CA LYS A 106 -24.51 -23.76 -5.29
C LYS A 106 -24.47 -22.37 -5.92
N ALA A 107 -24.93 -22.20 -7.16
CA ALA A 107 -25.10 -20.91 -7.81
C ALA A 107 -26.10 -20.00 -7.07
N ARG A 108 -27.03 -20.58 -6.29
CA ARG A 108 -27.91 -19.85 -5.37
C ARG A 108 -27.22 -19.33 -4.11
N VAL A 109 -26.03 -19.83 -3.78
CA VAL A 109 -25.39 -19.56 -2.49
C VAL A 109 -24.30 -18.50 -2.61
N GLU A 110 -23.37 -18.56 -3.57
CA GLU A 110 -22.43 -17.45 -3.83
C GLU A 110 -21.85 -17.49 -5.26
N ASP A 111 -21.66 -16.32 -5.90
CA ASP A 111 -20.87 -16.17 -7.13
C ASP A 111 -19.37 -16.33 -6.78
N PRO A 112 -18.67 -17.38 -7.28
CA PRO A 112 -17.26 -17.62 -6.98
C PRO A 112 -16.37 -16.42 -7.30
N VAL A 113 -16.71 -15.64 -8.34
CA VAL A 113 -15.96 -14.45 -8.70
C VAL A 113 -16.22 -13.32 -7.71
N LEU A 114 -17.44 -13.17 -7.19
CA LEU A 114 -17.72 -12.19 -6.12
C LEU A 114 -17.01 -12.54 -4.82
N ARG A 115 -16.84 -13.84 -4.50
CA ARG A 115 -16.04 -14.26 -3.35
C ARG A 115 -14.56 -13.89 -3.54
N LEU A 116 -13.99 -14.19 -4.71
CA LEU A 116 -12.61 -13.84 -5.04
C LEU A 116 -12.38 -12.32 -5.02
N VAL A 117 -13.31 -11.53 -5.57
CA VAL A 117 -13.25 -10.07 -5.53
C VAL A 117 -13.28 -9.57 -4.08
N ARG A 118 -14.22 -10.05 -3.25
CA ARG A 118 -14.28 -9.65 -1.83
C ARG A 118 -13.01 -10.02 -1.06
N GLY A 119 -12.46 -11.22 -1.30
CA GLY A 119 -11.19 -11.65 -0.71
C GLY A 119 -10.05 -10.73 -1.09
N LEU A 120 -9.92 -10.42 -2.39
CA LEU A 120 -8.89 -9.50 -2.90
C LEU A 120 -9.01 -8.11 -2.28
N GLN A 121 -10.20 -7.53 -2.24
CA GLN A 121 -10.43 -6.21 -1.64
C GLN A 121 -10.11 -6.18 -0.15
N THR A 122 -10.44 -7.27 0.57
CA THR A 122 -10.10 -7.41 1.99
C THR A 122 -8.59 -7.48 2.20
N SER A 123 -7.87 -8.24 1.35
CA SER A 123 -6.40 -8.29 1.36
C SER A 123 -5.80 -6.92 1.08
N ILE A 124 -6.26 -6.22 0.04
CA ILE A 124 -5.76 -4.89 -0.32
C ILE A 124 -5.94 -3.91 0.85
N ALA A 125 -7.11 -3.91 1.49
CA ALA A 125 -7.37 -3.04 2.64
C ALA A 125 -6.41 -3.36 3.80
N LEU A 126 -6.23 -4.65 4.13
CA LEU A 126 -5.33 -5.08 5.20
C LEU A 126 -3.87 -4.71 4.92
N ASP A 127 -3.40 -5.00 3.70
CA ASP A 127 -2.04 -4.69 3.27
C ASP A 127 -1.78 -3.19 3.24
N THR A 128 -2.75 -2.39 2.78
CA THR A 128 -2.66 -0.92 2.78
C THR A 128 -2.46 -0.38 4.19
N VAL A 129 -3.27 -0.85 5.14
CA VAL A 129 -3.20 -0.43 6.55
C VAL A 129 -1.88 -0.86 7.19
N ARG A 130 -1.41 -2.08 6.93
CA ARG A 130 -0.11 -2.54 7.43
C ARG A 130 1.05 -1.77 6.83
N ASN A 131 1.00 -1.52 5.53
CA ASN A 131 2.00 -0.72 4.84
C ASN A 131 2.09 0.67 5.48
N GLU A 132 0.96 1.32 5.72
CA GLU A 132 0.94 2.69 6.24
C GLU A 132 1.36 2.77 7.72
N TYR A 133 0.78 1.93 8.59
CA TYR A 133 1.00 2.07 10.04
C TYR A 133 2.20 1.29 10.57
N MET A 134 2.66 0.27 9.84
CA MET A 134 3.74 -0.60 10.28
C MET A 134 5.01 -0.43 9.43
N LEU A 135 4.92 -0.66 8.12
CA LEU A 135 6.11 -0.75 7.27
C LEU A 135 6.67 0.64 6.94
N HIS A 136 5.82 1.57 6.54
CA HIS A 136 6.20 2.94 6.18
C HIS A 136 6.88 3.65 7.36
N ARG A 137 6.37 3.44 8.57
CA ARG A 137 6.99 3.92 9.81
C ARG A 137 8.39 3.35 10.04
N GLN A 138 8.61 2.05 9.83
CA GLN A 138 9.93 1.43 9.97
C GLN A 138 10.94 2.01 8.98
N VAL A 139 10.52 2.27 7.74
CA VAL A 139 11.35 2.94 6.75
C VAL A 139 11.72 4.35 7.22
N HIS A 140 10.75 5.12 7.70
CA HIS A 140 11.01 6.45 8.26
C HIS A 140 11.98 6.41 9.45
N GLU A 141 11.88 5.39 10.30
CA GLU A 141 12.78 5.19 11.42
C GLU A 141 14.22 4.95 10.96
N TRP A 142 14.43 4.16 9.90
CA TRP A 142 15.77 3.97 9.31
C TRP A 142 16.38 5.30 8.84
N PHE A 143 15.58 6.17 8.24
CA PHE A 143 16.04 7.51 7.84
C PHE A 143 16.32 8.40 9.06
N ALA A 144 15.45 8.40 10.06
CA ALA A 144 15.63 9.20 11.27
C ALA A 144 16.87 8.79 12.09
N GLN A 145 17.21 7.50 12.07
CA GLN A 145 18.40 6.95 12.71
C GLN A 145 19.65 6.99 11.83
N GLN A 146 19.55 7.47 10.58
CA GLN A 146 20.63 7.48 9.59
C GLN A 146 21.19 6.08 9.29
N THR A 147 20.35 5.05 9.41
CA THR A 147 20.70 3.65 9.07
C THR A 147 20.17 3.22 7.71
N ALA A 148 19.32 4.04 7.07
CA ALA A 148 18.85 3.79 5.71
C ALA A 148 20.01 3.87 4.69
N PRO A 149 20.12 2.92 3.74
CA PRO A 149 21.07 3.02 2.64
C PRO A 149 20.85 4.31 1.83
N ALA A 150 21.95 4.96 1.44
CA ALA A 150 21.89 6.16 0.60
C ALA A 150 21.55 5.85 -0.88
N ASP A 151 21.90 4.65 -1.33
CA ASP A 151 21.60 4.16 -2.66
C ASP A 151 20.18 3.55 -2.73
N VAL A 152 19.44 3.90 -3.79
CA VAL A 152 18.05 3.48 -3.96
C VAL A 152 17.94 1.98 -4.19
N PHE A 153 18.88 1.36 -4.91
CA PHE A 153 18.87 -0.09 -5.15
C PHE A 153 19.13 -0.85 -3.84
N ALA A 154 20.10 -0.41 -3.06
CA ALA A 154 20.39 -0.98 -1.74
C ALA A 154 19.23 -0.79 -0.75
N LEU A 155 18.58 0.38 -0.76
CA LEU A 155 17.37 0.61 0.04
C LEU A 155 16.23 -0.33 -0.37
N ASN A 156 16.01 -0.47 -1.68
CA ASN A 156 14.95 -1.34 -2.20
C ASN A 156 15.20 -2.80 -1.82
N GLU A 157 16.42 -3.31 -2.00
CA GLU A 157 16.76 -4.68 -1.60
C GLU A 157 16.53 -4.89 -0.10
N ARG A 158 16.90 -3.91 0.72
CA ARG A 158 16.68 -3.96 2.17
C ARG A 158 15.19 -4.00 2.53
N VAL A 159 14.36 -3.17 1.89
CA VAL A 159 12.91 -3.16 2.09
C VAL A 159 12.32 -4.54 1.76
N TYR A 160 12.70 -5.12 0.62
CA TYR A 160 12.21 -6.43 0.23
C TYR A 160 12.69 -7.55 1.15
N ALA A 161 13.96 -7.53 1.57
CA ALA A 161 14.54 -8.54 2.44
C ALA A 161 14.05 -8.47 3.90
N GLU A 162 13.93 -7.27 4.47
CA GLU A 162 13.64 -7.08 5.91
C GLU A 162 12.15 -6.85 6.20
N LEU A 163 11.42 -6.16 5.32
CA LEU A 163 10.00 -5.82 5.56
C LEU A 163 9.04 -6.78 4.87
N PHE A 164 9.26 -7.05 3.58
CA PHE A 164 8.41 -7.97 2.81
C PHE A 164 8.84 -9.43 2.92
N LEU A 165 10.04 -9.69 3.44
CA LEU A 165 10.62 -11.03 3.59
C LEU A 165 10.74 -11.80 2.26
N THR A 166 10.90 -11.08 1.16
CA THR A 166 11.02 -11.61 -0.20
C THR A 166 12.28 -11.04 -0.86
N PRO A 167 13.48 -11.44 -0.43
CA PRO A 167 14.73 -10.96 -1.03
C PRO A 167 14.80 -11.35 -2.52
N SER A 168 15.69 -10.70 -3.27
CA SER A 168 15.89 -11.02 -4.69
C SER A 168 16.27 -12.49 -4.96
N SER A 169 16.78 -13.19 -3.95
CA SER A 169 17.13 -14.62 -3.99
C SER A 169 16.03 -15.58 -3.51
N ASP A 170 14.81 -15.11 -3.26
CA ASP A 170 13.72 -15.93 -2.71
C ASP A 170 13.29 -17.05 -3.69
N PRO A 171 13.44 -18.34 -3.33
CA PRO A 171 13.05 -19.47 -4.17
C PRO A 171 11.53 -19.64 -4.35
N TRP A 172 10.71 -18.99 -3.51
CA TRP A 172 9.25 -19.16 -3.48
C TRP A 172 8.47 -18.11 -4.26
N LEU A 173 9.17 -17.20 -4.93
CA LEU A 173 8.59 -16.23 -5.85
C LEU A 173 7.96 -16.97 -7.05
N GLY A 174 6.66 -17.25 -6.99
CA GLY A 174 5.91 -17.97 -8.02
C GLY A 174 5.04 -19.15 -7.53
N LEU A 175 4.99 -19.44 -6.23
CA LEU A 175 4.11 -20.50 -5.70
C LEU A 175 2.64 -20.04 -5.62
N LEU A 176 1.72 -20.91 -6.03
CA LEU A 176 0.28 -20.60 -6.13
C LEU A 176 -0.47 -20.98 -4.86
N GLN A 177 -1.20 -20.02 -4.25
CA GLN A 177 -2.23 -20.32 -3.26
C GLN A 177 -3.62 -20.34 -3.94
N PRO A 178 -4.51 -21.31 -3.63
CA PRO A 178 -5.77 -21.51 -4.36
C PRO A 178 -6.73 -20.31 -4.37
N ASP A 179 -6.70 -19.51 -3.30
CA ASP A 179 -7.62 -18.39 -3.07
C ASP A 179 -7.01 -17.02 -3.42
N THR A 180 -5.80 -17.00 -3.98
CA THR A 180 -5.09 -15.76 -4.35
C THR A 180 -5.28 -15.44 -5.82
N TYR A 181 -5.70 -14.21 -6.10
CA TYR A 181 -5.78 -13.70 -7.47
C TYR A 181 -4.40 -13.28 -7.96
N THR A 182 -3.89 -13.93 -9.02
CA THR A 182 -2.54 -13.69 -9.54
C THR A 182 -2.49 -12.78 -10.77
N ALA A 183 -3.63 -12.24 -11.21
CA ALA A 183 -3.78 -11.47 -12.45
C ALA A 183 -3.37 -12.20 -13.75
N LEU A 184 -3.10 -13.51 -13.67
CA LEU A 184 -2.85 -14.38 -14.80
C LEU A 184 -4.13 -15.11 -15.23
N GLN A 185 -4.20 -15.47 -16.52
CA GLN A 185 -5.34 -16.24 -17.04
C GLN A 185 -5.42 -17.61 -16.33
N ASN A 186 -6.60 -17.94 -15.79
CA ASN A 186 -6.81 -19.14 -14.96
C ASN A 186 -5.79 -19.28 -13.81
N ASN A 187 -5.33 -18.17 -13.23
CA ASN A 187 -4.27 -18.14 -12.23
C ASN A 187 -2.93 -18.76 -12.70
N GLY A 188 -2.69 -18.89 -14.00
CA GLY A 188 -1.49 -19.52 -14.56
C GLY A 188 -1.56 -21.05 -14.67
N LEU A 189 -2.73 -21.65 -14.40
CA LEU A 189 -2.93 -23.10 -14.51
C LEU A 189 -3.20 -23.49 -15.98
N VAL A 190 -2.35 -24.35 -16.53
CA VAL A 190 -2.56 -25.04 -17.80
C VAL A 190 -3.07 -26.44 -17.49
N LEU A 191 -4.28 -26.79 -17.94
CA LEU A 191 -4.76 -28.16 -17.85
C LEU A 191 -3.98 -29.00 -18.86
N SER A 192 -3.00 -29.77 -18.41
CA SER A 192 -2.42 -30.85 -19.19
C SER A 192 -3.52 -31.90 -19.38
N SER A 193 -4.02 -32.03 -20.61
CA SER A 193 -4.86 -33.15 -21.01
C SER A 193 -3.99 -34.40 -21.14
N GLU A 194 -4.15 -35.37 -20.25
CA GLU A 194 -3.79 -36.77 -20.49
C GLU A 194 -4.85 -37.46 -21.36
#